data_AF-A0A945BK57-F1
#
_entry.id   AF-A0A945BK57-F1
#
_cell.length_a   1.000
_cell.length_b   1.000
_cell.length_c   1.000
_cell.angle_alpha   90.00
_cell.angle_beta   90.00
_cell.angle_gamma   90.00
#
_symmetry.space_group_name_H-M   'P 1'
#
loop_
_entity.id
_entity.type
_entity.pdbx_description
1 polymer ?
#
loop_
_entity_poly.entity_id
_entity_poly.type
_entity_poly.pdbx_seq_one_letter_code
_entity_poly.pdbx_strand_id
1 'polypeptide(L)'
;DFPMAKLLDAAGAEAVKAEGGQAILPQIEAIRAAGIPFLGHLGMLPQQVLEEGGYRIKGRDEAQREALLADAWALGQAGAFGIVLELVTPSVAAEITAEINIPTIGIGSGGDCDGQILVTTDLLGTSTDFIPKHVRPDELLRERMVGIIRGWRETLPKPSATRE
;
A
#
# COMPACT_ATOMS: atom_id res chain seq x y z
N ASP A 1 5.28 25.26 6.24
CA ASP A 1 3.91 24.71 6.34
C ASP A 1 3.72 23.56 5.37
N PHE A 2 3.10 22.46 5.81
CA PHE A 2 2.75 21.31 4.96
C PHE A 2 1.23 21.33 4.68
N PRO A 3 0.77 22.05 3.64
CA PRO A 3 -0.65 22.30 3.43
C PRO A 3 -1.44 21.01 3.16
N MET A 4 -0.85 20.03 2.48
CA MET A 4 -1.56 18.80 2.11
C MET A 4 -1.89 17.91 3.32
N ALA A 5 -0.96 17.73 4.26
CA ALA A 5 -1.22 16.94 5.46
C ALA A 5 -2.36 17.54 6.30
N LYS A 6 -2.37 18.87 6.45
CA LYS A 6 -3.45 19.60 7.15
C LYS A 6 -4.80 19.48 6.42
N LEU A 7 -4.80 19.44 5.08
CA LEU A 7 -6.03 19.21 4.32
C LEU A 7 -6.59 17.80 4.52
N LEU A 8 -5.73 16.78 4.57
CA LEU A 8 -6.16 15.40 4.84
C LEU A 8 -6.72 15.24 6.25
N ASP A 9 -6.05 15.84 7.24
CA ASP A 9 -6.51 15.90 8.63
C ASP A 9 -7.88 16.60 8.74
N ALA A 10 -8.03 17.78 8.12
CA ALA A 10 -9.30 18.51 8.07
C ALA A 10 -10.41 17.76 7.30
N ALA A 11 -10.06 16.85 6.39
CA ALA A 11 -10.99 15.98 5.68
C ALA A 11 -11.40 14.73 6.48
N GLY A 12 -10.84 14.54 7.69
CA GLY A 12 -11.20 13.47 8.62
C GLY A 12 -10.18 12.32 8.69
N ALA A 13 -9.01 12.45 8.07
CA ALA A 13 -7.94 11.45 8.26
C ALA A 13 -7.29 11.62 9.64
N GLU A 14 -7.14 10.53 10.38
CA GLU A 14 -6.50 10.56 11.72
C GLU A 14 -4.97 10.46 11.65
N ALA A 15 -4.43 10.17 10.46
CA ALA A 15 -3.01 10.03 10.19
C ALA A 15 -2.71 10.23 8.71
N VAL A 16 -1.44 10.46 8.38
CA VAL A 16 -0.95 10.50 7.00
C VAL A 16 0.15 9.48 6.76
N LYS A 17 0.15 8.86 5.57
CA LYS A 17 1.20 7.94 5.10
C LYS A 17 1.96 8.57 3.95
N ALA A 18 3.29 8.54 4.00
CA ALA A 18 4.14 8.94 2.87
C ALA A 18 5.21 7.89 2.55
N GLU A 19 5.65 7.88 1.30
CA GLU A 19 6.65 6.95 0.76
C GLU A 19 8.05 7.55 0.86
N GLY A 20 9.00 6.76 1.35
CA GLY A 20 10.39 7.14 1.49
C GLY A 20 10.94 6.96 2.91
N GLY A 21 12.26 6.79 3.01
CA GLY A 21 12.99 6.70 4.27
C GLY A 21 13.65 8.03 4.65
N GLN A 22 14.97 8.01 4.80
CA GLN A 22 15.75 9.19 5.22
C GLN A 22 15.55 10.43 4.34
N ALA A 23 15.26 10.24 3.04
CA ALA A 23 15.07 11.31 2.07
C ALA A 23 13.87 12.24 2.37
N ILE A 24 12.91 11.79 3.18
CA ILE A 24 11.70 12.56 3.51
C ILE A 24 11.63 13.01 4.97
N LEU A 25 12.72 12.91 5.73
CA LEU A 25 12.76 13.32 7.15
C LEU A 25 12.30 14.77 7.38
N PRO A 26 12.73 15.79 6.59
CA PRO A 26 12.25 17.15 6.77
C PRO A 26 10.72 17.29 6.64
N GLN A 27 10.11 16.50 5.76
CA GLN A 27 8.66 16.45 5.54
C GLN A 27 7.96 15.82 6.75
N ILE A 28 8.52 14.72 7.28
CA ILE A 28 7.97 14.03 8.46
C ILE A 28 8.03 14.94 9.69
N GLU A 29 9.14 15.64 9.91
CA GLU A 29 9.28 16.61 10.99
C GLU A 29 8.22 17.71 10.91
N ALA A 30 7.97 18.24 9.71
CA ALA A 30 6.93 19.25 9.49
C ALA A 30 5.51 18.72 9.74
N ILE A 31 5.22 17.48 9.33
CA ILE A 31 3.93 16.81 9.58
C ILE A 31 3.71 16.64 11.08
N ARG A 32 4.72 16.14 11.81
CA ARG A 32 4.63 15.92 13.25
C ARG A 32 4.59 17.20 14.05
N ALA A 33 5.31 18.24 13.63
CA ALA A 33 5.23 19.57 14.24
C ALA A 33 3.82 20.18 14.12
N ALA A 34 3.04 19.76 13.12
CA ALA A 34 1.63 20.13 12.99
C ALA A 34 0.68 19.26 13.86
N GLY A 35 1.21 18.31 14.65
CA GLY A 35 0.42 17.43 15.52
C GLY A 35 -0.21 16.24 14.80
N ILE A 36 0.14 15.99 13.52
CA ILE A 36 -0.48 14.94 12.70
C ILE A 36 0.33 13.64 12.82
N PRO A 37 -0.29 12.50 13.21
CA PRO A 37 0.38 11.20 13.23
C PRO A 37 0.86 10.75 11.85
N PHE A 38 2.01 10.09 11.82
CA PHE A 38 2.68 9.68 10.58
C PHE A 38 2.91 8.17 10.51
N LEU A 39 2.51 7.56 9.39
CA LEU A 39 2.78 6.16 9.03
C LEU A 39 3.87 6.13 7.93
N GLY A 40 4.97 5.43 8.20
CA GLY A 40 6.04 5.23 7.23
C GLY A 40 5.65 4.26 6.12
N HIS A 41 6.34 4.32 4.98
CA HIS A 41 6.25 3.32 3.93
C HIS A 41 7.61 3.12 3.26
N LEU A 42 8.13 1.89 3.34
CA LEU A 42 9.42 1.46 2.79
C LEU A 42 9.26 0.23 1.88
N GLY A 43 10.33 -0.09 1.16
CA GLY A 43 10.34 -1.17 0.18
C GLY A 43 10.13 -0.64 -1.23
N MET A 44 9.25 -1.29 -2.00
CA MET A 44 8.83 -0.80 -3.30
C MET A 44 7.91 0.40 -3.09
N LEU A 45 8.23 1.54 -3.71
CA LEU A 45 7.47 2.78 -3.58
C LEU A 45 6.64 2.99 -4.86
N PRO A 46 5.31 2.75 -4.84
CA PRO A 46 4.48 2.87 -6.04
C PRO A 46 4.56 4.24 -6.72
N GLN A 47 4.79 5.33 -5.97
CA GLN A 47 4.93 6.68 -6.52
C GLN A 47 6.19 6.84 -7.39
N GLN A 48 7.15 5.91 -7.29
CA GLN A 48 8.40 5.89 -8.04
C GLN A 48 8.43 4.77 -9.10
N VAL A 49 7.31 4.09 -9.37
CA VAL A 49 7.26 2.90 -10.24
C VAL A 49 7.80 3.15 -11.66
N LEU A 50 7.66 4.36 -12.20
CA LEU A 50 8.18 4.72 -13.52
C LEU A 50 9.71 4.84 -13.51
N GLU A 51 10.26 5.47 -12.47
CA GLU A 51 11.70 5.66 -12.28
C GLU A 51 12.40 4.32 -12.02
N GLU A 52 11.73 3.43 -11.29
CA GLU A 52 12.23 2.08 -11.01
C GLU A 52 12.04 1.08 -12.16
N GLY A 53 11.30 1.46 -13.20
CA GLY A 53 10.99 0.60 -14.35
C GLY A 53 10.13 -0.61 -13.96
N GLY A 54 9.14 -0.40 -13.10
CA GLY A 54 8.13 -1.38 -12.69
C GLY A 54 8.25 -1.87 -11.24
N TYR A 55 7.29 -2.71 -10.84
CA TYR A 55 7.21 -3.28 -9.50
C TYR A 55 8.36 -4.28 -9.24
N ARG A 56 9.26 -3.94 -8.32
CA ARG A 56 10.44 -4.76 -7.99
C ARG A 56 10.53 -5.07 -6.49
N ILE A 57 10.83 -6.33 -6.18
CA ILE A 57 11.11 -6.76 -4.79
C ILE A 57 12.43 -6.15 -4.32
N LYS A 58 12.43 -5.61 -3.09
CA LYS A 58 13.57 -4.98 -2.42
C LYS A 58 14.19 -5.87 -1.34
N GLY A 59 15.41 -5.53 -0.91
CA GLY A 59 16.14 -6.31 0.11
C GLY A 59 16.71 -7.61 -0.46
N ARG A 60 17.11 -7.60 -1.75
CA ARG A 60 17.67 -8.79 -2.44
C ARG A 60 19.16 -8.98 -2.21
N ASP A 61 19.86 -7.89 -1.91
CA ASP A 61 21.29 -7.86 -1.65
C ASP A 61 21.57 -7.11 -0.35
N GLU A 62 22.80 -7.25 0.14
CA GLU A 62 23.21 -6.70 1.42
C GLU A 62 23.07 -5.17 1.48
N ALA A 63 23.41 -4.47 0.38
CA ALA A 63 23.30 -3.02 0.33
C ALA A 63 21.85 -2.54 0.43
N GLN A 64 20.91 -3.23 -0.22
CA GLN A 64 19.47 -2.94 -0.08
C GLN A 64 18.95 -3.27 1.32
N ARG A 65 19.41 -4.37 1.93
CA ARG A 65 19.06 -4.73 3.32
C ARG A 65 19.50 -3.60 4.27
N GLU A 66 20.77 -3.23 4.23
CA GLU A 66 21.33 -2.17 5.08
C GLU A 66 20.60 -0.84 4.90
N ALA A 67 20.31 -0.45 3.66
CA ALA A 67 19.56 0.77 3.37
C ALA A 67 18.14 0.76 3.95
N LEU A 68 17.41 -0.35 3.82
CA LEU A 68 16.05 -0.49 4.37
C LEU A 68 16.05 -0.46 5.90
N LEU A 69 17.02 -1.10 6.55
CA LEU A 69 17.17 -1.04 8.01
C LEU A 69 17.48 0.38 8.49
N ALA A 70 18.42 1.07 7.84
CA ALA A 70 18.75 2.45 8.16
C ALA A 70 17.54 3.37 8.00
N ASP A 71 16.77 3.20 6.92
CA ASP A 71 15.54 3.94 6.69
C ASP A 71 14.47 3.64 7.74
N ALA A 72 14.28 2.36 8.12
CA ALA A 72 13.31 1.97 9.14
C ALA A 72 13.64 2.59 10.51
N TRP A 73 14.91 2.54 10.90
CA TRP A 73 15.40 3.18 12.11
C TRP A 73 15.22 4.70 12.08
N ALA A 74 15.51 5.34 10.93
CA ALA A 74 15.33 6.78 10.77
C ALA A 74 13.86 7.19 10.89
N LEU A 75 12.93 6.45 10.27
CA LEU A 75 11.50 6.71 10.38
C LEU A 75 11.00 6.52 11.81
N GLY A 76 11.47 5.48 12.52
CA GLY A 76 11.14 5.28 13.94
C GLY A 76 11.62 6.43 14.83
N GLN A 77 12.86 6.88 14.65
CA GLN A 77 13.42 8.02 15.38
C GLN A 77 12.69 9.34 15.04
N ALA A 78 12.27 9.50 13.79
CA ALA A 78 11.46 10.62 13.35
C ALA A 78 10.05 10.60 13.95
N GLY A 79 9.64 9.51 14.61
CA GLY A 79 8.38 9.36 15.31
C GLY A 79 7.22 8.91 14.43
N ALA A 80 7.51 8.12 13.38
CA ALA A 80 6.51 7.29 12.75
C ALA A 80 5.89 6.34 13.80
N PHE A 81 4.57 6.15 13.79
CA PHE A 81 3.92 5.22 14.73
C PHE A 81 3.90 3.78 14.20
N GLY A 82 4.30 3.56 12.96
CA GLY A 82 4.43 2.26 12.30
C GLY A 82 5.01 2.43 10.91
N ILE A 83 5.30 1.32 10.23
CA ILE A 83 5.87 1.31 8.87
C ILE A 83 5.19 0.25 8.00
N VAL A 84 4.70 0.65 6.83
CA VAL A 84 4.32 -0.29 5.77
C VAL A 84 5.59 -0.79 5.07
N LEU A 85 5.72 -2.11 4.94
CA LEU A 85 6.79 -2.75 4.16
C LEU A 85 6.16 -3.39 2.91
N GLU A 86 6.42 -2.81 1.74
CA GLU A 86 5.86 -3.27 0.47
C GLU A 86 6.90 -3.98 -0.41
N LEU A 87 6.60 -5.21 -0.83
CA LEU A 87 7.48 -6.05 -1.66
C LEU A 87 8.93 -6.13 -1.15
N VAL A 88 9.12 -6.23 0.16
CA VAL A 88 10.42 -6.50 0.78
C VAL A 88 10.62 -8.02 0.86
N THR A 89 11.85 -8.52 0.70
CA THR A 89 12.13 -9.94 0.90
C THR A 89 11.69 -10.38 2.31
N PRO A 90 11.07 -11.57 2.48
CA PRO A 90 10.56 -12.00 3.79
C PRO A 90 11.61 -11.97 4.90
N SER A 91 12.86 -12.33 4.60
CA SER A 91 13.96 -12.29 5.57
C SER A 91 14.26 -10.88 6.08
N VAL A 92 14.31 -9.88 5.19
CA VAL A 92 14.58 -8.49 5.56
C VAL A 92 13.37 -7.87 6.26
N ALA A 93 12.15 -8.21 5.84
CA ALA A 93 10.94 -7.74 6.52
C ALA A 93 10.83 -8.28 7.96
N ALA A 94 11.14 -9.56 8.17
CA ALA A 94 11.20 -10.17 9.50
C ALA A 94 12.26 -9.51 10.38
N GLU A 95 13.44 -9.24 9.81
CA GLU A 95 14.54 -8.57 10.51
C GLU A 95 14.17 -7.15 10.93
N ILE A 96 13.65 -6.32 10.02
CA ILE A 96 13.19 -4.97 10.34
C ILE A 96 12.15 -5.01 11.47
N THR A 97 11.18 -5.93 11.38
CA THR A 97 10.13 -6.08 12.39
C THR A 97 10.70 -6.45 13.76
N ALA A 98 11.74 -7.26 13.81
CA ALA A 98 12.39 -7.65 15.07
C ALA A 98 13.28 -6.54 15.67
N GLU A 99 13.81 -5.63 14.85
CA GLU A 99 14.76 -4.61 15.30
C GLU A 99 14.10 -3.28 15.74
N ILE A 100 13.02 -2.86 15.09
CA ILE A 100 12.40 -1.56 15.38
C ILE A 100 11.31 -1.67 16.45
N ASN A 101 11.15 -0.62 17.27
CA ASN A 101 10.18 -0.60 18.38
C ASN A 101 8.75 -0.15 17.99
N ILE A 102 8.45 -0.12 16.69
CA ILE A 102 7.13 0.30 16.16
C ILE A 102 6.57 -0.78 15.24
N PRO A 103 5.24 -0.95 15.16
CA PRO A 103 4.64 -1.99 14.34
C PRO A 103 5.00 -1.90 12.85
N THR A 104 5.24 -3.04 12.23
CA THR A 104 5.34 -3.17 10.76
C THR A 104 4.06 -3.73 10.16
N ILE A 105 3.72 -3.27 8.96
CA ILE A 105 2.55 -3.73 8.21
C ILE A 105 3.01 -4.22 6.84
N GLY A 106 2.92 -5.52 6.60
CA GLY A 106 3.38 -6.14 5.36
C GLY A 106 2.34 -6.05 4.23
N ILE A 107 2.84 -5.83 3.00
CA ILE A 107 2.11 -6.12 1.77
C ILE A 107 3.06 -6.76 0.76
N GLY A 108 2.86 -8.06 0.52
CA GLY A 108 3.79 -8.86 -0.29
C GLY A 108 5.20 -8.97 0.31
N SER A 109 5.33 -8.83 1.64
CA SER A 109 6.61 -8.85 2.37
C SER A 109 6.76 -10.04 3.33
N GLY A 110 6.01 -11.13 3.09
CA GLY A 110 5.99 -12.29 3.99
C GLY A 110 5.03 -12.14 5.17
N GLY A 111 5.03 -13.15 6.05
CA GLY A 111 4.08 -13.27 7.16
C GLY A 111 4.57 -12.75 8.51
N ASP A 112 5.84 -12.32 8.60
CA ASP A 112 6.50 -12.00 9.87
C ASP A 112 6.42 -10.51 10.26
N CYS A 113 5.64 -9.70 9.52
CA CYS A 113 5.28 -8.34 9.97
C CYS A 113 4.17 -8.41 11.02
N ASP A 114 4.08 -7.40 11.89
CA ASP A 114 3.07 -7.36 12.99
C ASP A 114 1.63 -7.30 12.47
N GLY A 115 1.44 -6.70 11.30
CA GLY A 115 0.17 -6.59 10.60
C GLY A 115 0.31 -6.84 9.11
N GLN A 116 -0.84 -6.89 8.43
CA GLN A 116 -0.91 -7.05 6.99
C GLN A 116 -1.90 -6.05 6.40
N ILE A 117 -1.62 -5.58 5.18
CA ILE A 117 -2.51 -4.73 4.40
C ILE A 117 -2.64 -5.27 2.99
N LEU A 118 -3.84 -5.16 2.43
CA LEU A 118 -4.13 -5.49 1.04
C LEU A 118 -5.04 -4.41 0.45
N VAL A 119 -4.95 -4.22 -0.87
CA VAL A 119 -5.92 -3.39 -1.58
C VAL A 119 -7.25 -4.14 -1.65
N THR A 120 -8.33 -3.50 -1.19
CA THR A 120 -9.66 -4.13 -1.08
C THR A 120 -10.15 -4.70 -2.42
N THR A 121 -9.94 -3.99 -3.53
CA THR A 121 -10.36 -4.46 -4.86
C THR A 121 -9.62 -5.70 -5.32
N ASP A 122 -8.36 -5.84 -4.91
CA ASP A 122 -7.55 -7.01 -5.21
C ASP A 122 -8.01 -8.18 -4.35
N LEU A 123 -8.20 -7.96 -3.05
CA LEU A 123 -8.73 -8.98 -2.12
C LEU A 123 -10.11 -9.49 -2.55
N LEU A 124 -10.96 -8.61 -3.05
CA LEU A 124 -12.32 -8.93 -3.50
C LEU A 124 -12.38 -9.46 -4.94
N GLY A 125 -11.25 -9.49 -5.67
CA GLY A 125 -11.23 -9.92 -7.07
C GLY A 125 -12.13 -9.07 -7.98
N THR A 126 -12.26 -7.77 -7.70
CA THR A 126 -13.05 -6.83 -8.52
C THR A 126 -12.22 -6.13 -9.60
N SER A 127 -10.89 -6.16 -9.47
CA SER A 127 -9.96 -5.56 -10.45
C SER A 127 -10.07 -6.24 -11.82
N THR A 128 -9.93 -5.47 -12.90
CA THR A 128 -10.26 -5.89 -14.27
C THR A 128 -9.12 -6.59 -15.00
N ASP A 129 -7.88 -6.21 -14.69
CA ASP A 129 -6.74 -6.50 -15.58
C ASP A 129 -5.57 -7.18 -14.86
N PHE A 130 -5.53 -7.16 -13.53
CA PHE A 130 -4.41 -7.67 -12.75
C PHE A 130 -4.81 -7.96 -11.29
N ILE A 131 -4.41 -9.13 -10.79
CA ILE A 131 -4.41 -9.45 -9.35
C ILE A 131 -2.94 -9.66 -8.95
N PRO A 132 -2.39 -8.90 -8.00
CA PRO A 132 -1.01 -9.07 -7.58
C PRO A 132 -0.74 -10.49 -7.05
N LYS A 133 0.45 -11.03 -7.29
CA LYS A 133 0.82 -12.41 -6.91
C LYS A 133 0.75 -12.68 -5.41
N HIS A 134 0.87 -11.65 -4.58
CA HIS A 134 0.78 -11.75 -3.13
C HIS A 134 -0.67 -11.74 -2.62
N VAL A 135 -1.66 -11.60 -3.51
CA VAL A 135 -3.09 -11.63 -3.19
C VAL A 135 -3.70 -12.93 -3.70
N ARG A 136 -4.54 -13.55 -2.87
CA ARG A 136 -5.39 -14.68 -3.25
C ARG A 136 -6.82 -14.33 -2.89
N PRO A 137 -7.62 -13.83 -3.85
CA PRO A 137 -9.02 -13.52 -3.60
C PRO A 137 -9.79 -14.80 -3.28
N ASP A 138 -10.63 -14.76 -2.25
CA ASP A 138 -11.53 -15.89 -1.93
C ASP A 138 -12.64 -16.05 -2.98
N GLU A 139 -13.04 -14.95 -3.61
CA GLU A 139 -14.04 -14.91 -4.68
C GLU A 139 -13.60 -13.92 -5.76
N LEU A 140 -13.85 -14.26 -7.03
CA LEU A 140 -13.71 -13.32 -8.15
C LEU A 140 -15.03 -12.55 -8.31
N LEU A 141 -15.29 -11.59 -7.40
CA LEU A 141 -16.59 -10.90 -7.35
C LEU A 141 -16.96 -10.22 -8.67
N ARG A 142 -15.96 -9.79 -9.46
CA ARG A 142 -16.20 -9.30 -10.81
C ARG A 142 -16.97 -10.29 -11.67
N GLU A 143 -16.56 -11.55 -11.70
CA GLU A 143 -17.19 -12.58 -12.54
C GLU A 143 -18.63 -12.80 -12.12
N ARG A 144 -18.88 -12.83 -10.81
CA ARG A 144 -20.23 -12.91 -10.24
C ARG A 144 -21.10 -11.71 -10.61
N MET A 145 -20.57 -10.49 -10.46
CA MET A 145 -21.28 -9.27 -10.84
C MET A 145 -21.62 -9.26 -12.34
N VAL A 146 -20.66 -9.63 -13.20
CA VAL A 146 -20.88 -9.74 -14.65
C VAL A 146 -21.94 -10.80 -14.96
N GLY A 147 -21.93 -11.94 -14.29
CA GLY A 147 -22.95 -12.98 -14.44
C GLY A 147 -24.35 -12.48 -14.10
N ILE A 148 -24.50 -11.79 -12.95
CA ILE A 148 -25.77 -11.20 -12.51
C ILE A 148 -26.30 -10.19 -13.55
N ILE A 149 -25.44 -9.28 -14.01
CA ILE A 149 -25.83 -8.24 -14.98
C ILE A 149 -26.21 -8.86 -16.33
N ARG A 150 -25.49 -9.89 -16.79
CA ARG A 150 -25.82 -10.62 -18.03
C ARG A 150 -27.15 -11.35 -17.91
N GLY A 151 -27.38 -12.05 -16.82
CA GLY A 151 -28.65 -12.73 -16.56
C GLY A 151 -29.82 -11.75 -16.52
N TRP A 152 -29.67 -10.61 -15.82
CA TRP A 152 -30.69 -9.56 -15.84
C TRP A 152 -30.94 -9.00 -17.25
N ARG A 153 -29.88 -8.74 -18.04
CA ARG A 153 -30.00 -8.25 -19.42
C ARG A 153 -30.81 -9.19 -20.30
N GLU A 154 -30.71 -10.51 -20.10
CA GLU A 154 -31.49 -11.50 -20.85
C GLU A 154 -32.99 -11.46 -20.52
N THR A 155 -33.37 -10.93 -19.36
CA THR A 155 -34.79 -10.71 -18.99
C THR A 155 -35.40 -9.48 -19.65
N LEU A 156 -34.58 -8.57 -20.18
CA LEU A 156 -35.08 -7.34 -20.80
C LEU A 156 -35.67 -7.62 -22.19
N PRO A 157 -36.78 -6.96 -22.56
CA PRO A 157 -37.32 -7.06 -23.91
C PRO A 157 -36.29 -6.59 -24.94
N LYS A 158 -36.13 -7.35 -26.02
CA LYS A 158 -35.26 -6.93 -27.13
C LYS A 158 -35.81 -5.62 -27.72
N PRO A 159 -34.95 -4.65 -28.04
CA PRO A 159 -35.39 -3.43 -28.71
C PRO A 159 -36.20 -3.80 -29.97
N SER A 160 -37.42 -3.29 -30.10
CA SER A 160 -38.14 -3.40 -31.37
C SER A 160 -37.35 -2.62 -32.43
N ALA A 161 -37.16 -3.19 -33.61
CA ALA A 161 -36.43 -2.57 -34.72
C ALA A 161 -37.15 -1.33 -35.32
N THR A 162 -38.04 -0.69 -34.56
CA THR A 162 -38.92 0.38 -35.02
C THR A 162 -38.94 1.49 -33.97
N ARG A 163 -38.05 2.46 -34.19
CA ARG A 163 -38.39 3.87 -33.98
C ARG A 163 -38.12 4.55 -35.33
N GLU A 164 -39.19 4.90 -36.04
CA GLU A 164 -39.15 5.89 -37.12
C GLU A 164 -38.71 7.25 -36.57
#